data_AF-A0A017SKJ9-F1
#
_entry.id   AF-A0A017SKJ9-F1
#
_cell.length_a   1.000
_cell.length_b   1.000
_cell.length_c   1.000
_cell.angle_alpha   90.00
_cell.angle_beta   90.00
_cell.angle_gamma   90.00
#
_symmetry.space_group_name_H-M   'P 1'
#
loop_
_entity.id
_entity.type
_entity.pdbx_description
1 polymer ?
#
loop_
_entity_poly.entity_id
_entity_poly.type
_entity_poly.pdbx_seq_one_letter_code
_entity_poly.pdbx_strand_id
1 'polypeptide(L)'
;MTSNPPEFCCVIGVNHDSEPRGQIRKIGNIEAYVFYPANCSTNQLARNGSFVVMPDLFHSDPIVLNRPADYNFMVWLRGPPPPGNWPNRVDPVVHSVLTDTRGGFQCQRIGLVGYCFGASETGYVAHPSFVEAAELNDIKGPLSITAADRHESEEILARTSQPYKINIFSGVEHGFAVRADIYKSHARFAKECAFCQAVAWFNQYL
;
A
#
# COMPACT_ATOMS: atom_id res chain seq x y z
N MET A 1 -12.13 -6.33 -14.72
CA MET A 1 -11.21 -5.66 -13.79
C MET A 1 -11.39 -4.15 -13.84
N THR A 2 -12.13 -3.55 -12.92
CA THR A 2 -12.28 -2.09 -12.89
C THR A 2 -12.43 -1.59 -11.46
N SER A 3 -11.31 -1.29 -10.81
CA SER A 3 -11.24 -0.02 -10.08
C SER A 3 -11.17 1.10 -11.11
N ASN A 4 -11.62 2.31 -10.80
CA ASN A 4 -11.30 3.47 -11.65
C ASN A 4 -9.80 3.48 -11.97
N PRO A 5 -9.41 3.76 -13.22
CA PRO A 5 -8.00 3.83 -13.58
C PRO A 5 -7.29 4.89 -12.71
N PRO A 6 -5.95 4.82 -12.57
CA PRO A 6 -5.20 5.93 -11.99
C PRO A 6 -5.56 7.24 -12.70
N GLU A 7 -6.08 8.21 -11.94
CA GLU A 7 -6.51 9.51 -12.44
C GLU A 7 -5.75 10.65 -11.75
N PHE A 8 -6.19 11.89 -11.89
CA PHE A 8 -5.55 13.06 -11.27
C PHE A 8 -5.36 12.92 -9.74
N CYS A 9 -6.23 12.15 -9.07
CA CYS A 9 -6.06 11.79 -7.66
C CYS A 9 -4.74 11.05 -7.36
N CYS A 10 -4.08 10.46 -8.36
CA CYS A 10 -2.79 9.78 -8.23
C CYS A 10 -1.61 10.74 -8.10
N VAL A 11 -1.79 12.03 -8.42
CA VAL A 11 -0.73 13.04 -8.47
C VAL A 11 -0.97 14.27 -7.59
N ILE A 12 -2.15 14.40 -6.99
CA ILE A 12 -2.43 15.44 -5.98
C ILE A 12 -1.71 15.10 -4.66
N GLY A 13 -1.07 16.08 -4.04
CA GLY A 13 -0.54 15.97 -2.69
C GLY A 13 -1.56 16.41 -1.65
N VAL A 14 -1.69 15.63 -0.57
CA VAL A 14 -2.27 16.12 0.68
C VAL A 14 -1.14 16.10 1.70
N ASN A 15 -0.75 17.28 2.18
CA ASN A 15 0.24 17.37 3.24
C ASN A 15 -0.44 17.13 4.58
N HIS A 16 0.19 16.29 5.39
CA HIS A 16 -0.17 16.10 6.78
C HIS A 16 0.92 16.73 7.64
N ASP A 17 0.60 17.84 8.31
CA ASP A 17 1.52 18.52 9.20
C ASP A 17 1.72 17.68 10.46
N SER A 18 2.80 16.92 10.51
CA SER A 18 3.18 16.10 11.66
C SER A 18 4.70 15.95 11.74
N GLU A 19 5.21 15.74 12.95
CA GLU A 19 6.63 15.45 13.14
C GLU A 19 6.94 14.01 12.70
N PRO A 20 7.90 13.81 11.76
CA PRO A 20 8.33 12.47 11.38
C PRO A 20 8.98 11.78 12.58
N ARG A 21 8.54 10.55 12.88
CA ARG A 21 9.05 9.76 14.01
C ARG A 21 10.08 8.70 13.63
N GLY A 22 10.29 8.50 12.34
CA GLY A 22 11.26 7.56 11.77
C GLY A 22 12.43 8.30 11.15
N GLN A 23 13.26 7.55 10.43
CA GLN A 23 14.51 8.03 9.86
C GLN A 23 14.77 7.35 8.52
N ILE A 24 15.31 8.10 7.57
CA ILE A 24 15.75 7.57 6.29
C ILE A 24 17.06 6.81 6.51
N ARG A 25 17.11 5.54 6.13
CA ARG A 25 18.29 4.67 6.24
C ARG A 25 18.38 3.75 5.03
N LYS A 26 19.57 3.19 4.79
CA LYS A 26 19.75 2.15 3.78
C LYS A 26 19.53 0.76 4.37
N ILE A 27 18.75 -0.06 3.66
CA ILE A 27 18.59 -1.49 3.88
C ILE A 27 19.22 -2.17 2.66
N GLY A 28 20.40 -2.77 2.84
CA GLY A 28 21.27 -3.10 1.73
C GLY A 28 21.63 -1.84 0.91
N ASN A 29 21.26 -1.85 -0.37
CA ASN A 29 21.45 -0.71 -1.28
C ASN A 29 20.18 0.16 -1.48
N ILE A 30 19.08 -0.18 -0.80
CA ILE A 30 17.78 0.46 -0.98
C ILE A 30 17.61 1.51 0.12
N GLU A 31 17.28 2.74 -0.27
CA GLU A 31 16.87 3.77 0.69
C GLU A 31 15.47 3.45 1.21
N ALA A 32 15.27 3.56 2.52
CA ALA A 32 13.99 3.28 3.15
C ALA A 32 13.75 4.23 4.33
N TYR A 33 12.50 4.64 4.50
CA TYR A 33 12.07 5.24 5.75
C TYR A 33 11.79 4.12 6.76
N VAL A 34 12.47 4.18 7.89
CA VAL A 34 12.39 3.18 8.95
C VAL A 34 11.87 3.82 10.22
N PHE A 35 10.82 3.23 10.78
CA PHE A 35 10.25 3.63 12.06
C PHE A 35 10.36 2.49 13.08
N TYR A 36 10.86 2.83 14.26
CA TYR A 36 10.89 1.94 15.42
C TYR A 36 9.86 2.43 16.45
N PRO A 37 9.11 1.53 17.09
CA PRO A 37 8.31 1.91 18.23
C PRO A 37 9.16 2.47 19.37
N ALA A 38 8.57 3.37 20.15
CA ALA A 38 9.21 3.95 21.34
C ALA A 38 9.60 2.90 22.40
N ASN A 39 8.91 1.76 22.41
CA ASN A 39 9.24 0.58 23.22
C ASN A 39 9.46 -0.57 22.24
N CYS A 40 10.57 -1.32 22.31
CA CYS A 40 10.88 -2.46 21.43
C CYS A 40 9.89 -3.65 21.51
N SER A 41 8.67 -3.47 21.98
CA SER A 41 7.59 -4.45 21.91
C SER A 41 6.97 -4.42 20.51
N THR A 42 7.09 -5.50 19.76
CA THR A 42 6.51 -5.72 18.43
C THR A 42 5.00 -5.90 18.43
N ASN A 43 4.36 -5.77 19.59
CA ASN A 43 2.95 -6.04 19.72
C ASN A 43 2.18 -4.75 19.74
N GLN A 44 0.99 -4.86 19.14
CA GLN A 44 -0.15 -3.97 19.29
C GLN A 44 -0.08 -2.94 18.09
N LEU A 45 -1.14 -2.74 17.30
CA LEU A 45 -1.11 -1.84 16.11
C LEU A 45 -2.16 -0.71 16.18
N ALA A 46 -2.75 -0.49 17.35
CA ALA A 46 -3.67 0.60 17.65
C ALA A 46 -3.21 1.33 18.93
N ARG A 47 -2.32 2.33 18.79
CA ARG A 47 -1.49 3.04 19.83
C ARG A 47 -0.03 2.60 19.97
N ASN A 48 0.46 1.72 19.10
CA ASN A 48 1.29 0.63 19.60
C ASN A 48 2.49 0.19 18.72
N GLY A 49 2.91 1.02 17.78
CA GLY A 49 4.17 0.89 17.04
C GLY A 49 4.65 -0.53 16.68
N SER A 50 4.29 -0.99 15.50
CA SER A 50 5.08 -2.03 14.84
C SER A 50 6.34 -1.39 14.23
N PHE A 51 7.39 -2.19 14.09
CA PHE A 51 8.52 -1.84 13.24
C PHE A 51 8.01 -1.69 11.81
N VAL A 52 8.22 -0.50 11.21
CA VAL A 52 7.77 -0.21 9.84
C VAL A 52 8.96 0.10 8.97
N VAL A 53 8.98 -0.53 7.81
CA VAL A 53 9.93 -0.25 6.73
C VAL A 53 9.14 0.16 5.50
N MET A 54 9.42 1.35 5.00
CA MET A 54 8.85 1.88 3.76
C MET A 54 10.00 2.12 2.78
N PRO A 55 10.29 1.16 1.89
CA PRO A 55 11.39 1.27 0.95
C PRO A 55 11.05 2.22 -0.20
N ASP A 56 12.08 2.87 -0.74
CA ASP A 56 12.01 3.59 -2.01
C ASP A 56 11.89 2.58 -3.15
N LEU A 57 10.66 2.34 -3.58
CA LEU A 57 10.33 1.43 -4.68
C LEU A 57 10.82 1.96 -6.04
N PHE A 58 11.02 3.27 -6.17
CA PHE A 58 11.20 3.94 -7.46
C PHE A 58 12.62 4.45 -7.68
N HIS A 59 13.59 4.04 -6.88
CA HIS A 59 15.02 4.33 -7.10
C HIS A 59 15.28 5.84 -7.26
N SER A 60 14.70 6.64 -6.37
CA SER A 60 14.78 8.09 -6.34
C SER A 60 14.12 8.78 -7.53
N ASP A 61 13.20 8.11 -8.22
CA ASP A 61 12.29 8.68 -9.24
C ASP A 61 10.83 8.77 -8.74
N PRO A 62 10.54 9.48 -7.63
CA PRO A 62 9.19 9.60 -7.12
C PRO A 62 8.32 10.47 -8.02
N ILE A 63 7.02 10.18 -8.03
CA ILE A 63 6.03 11.16 -8.51
C ILE A 63 6.02 12.34 -7.53
N VAL A 64 6.55 13.50 -7.96
CA VAL A 64 6.40 14.74 -7.18
C VAL A 64 4.93 15.16 -7.18
N LEU A 65 4.45 15.58 -6.02
CA LEU A 65 3.06 15.97 -5.78
C LEU A 65 2.65 17.24 -6.53
N ASN A 66 1.34 17.42 -6.70
CA ASN A 66 0.69 18.61 -7.28
C ASN A 66 1.10 18.89 -8.73
N ARG A 67 1.07 17.85 -9.56
CA ARG A 67 1.41 17.96 -10.98
C ARG A 67 0.36 18.77 -11.77
N PRO A 68 0.79 19.38 -12.89
CA PRO A 68 -0.12 19.92 -13.90
C PRO A 68 -1.15 18.89 -14.37
N ALA A 69 -2.32 19.36 -14.82
CA ALA A 69 -3.42 18.50 -15.27
C ALA A 69 -3.05 17.61 -16.49
N ASP A 70 -2.05 18.02 -17.27
CA ASP A 70 -1.52 17.30 -18.43
C ASP A 70 -0.42 16.28 -18.08
N TYR A 71 -0.10 16.10 -16.80
CA TYR A 71 0.87 15.09 -16.37
C TYR A 71 0.37 13.67 -16.67
N ASN A 72 1.20 12.91 -17.37
CA ASN A 72 0.86 11.56 -17.81
C ASN A 72 1.48 10.49 -16.89
N PHE A 73 0.66 9.95 -15.98
CA PHE A 73 1.05 8.84 -15.09
C PHE A 73 1.61 7.64 -15.86
N MET A 74 1.04 7.32 -17.03
CA MET A 74 1.49 6.18 -17.84
C MET A 74 2.88 6.40 -18.44
N VAL A 75 3.29 7.66 -18.68
CA VAL A 75 4.65 7.97 -19.15
C VAL A 75 5.66 7.74 -18.02
N TRP A 76 5.36 8.19 -16.80
CA TRP A 76 6.23 7.92 -15.64
C TRP A 76 6.30 6.42 -15.30
N LEU A 77 5.17 5.71 -15.37
CA LEU A 77 5.13 4.27 -15.13
C LEU A 77 5.99 3.52 -16.15
N ARG A 78 5.92 3.92 -17.42
CA ARG A 78 6.73 3.34 -18.51
C ARG A 78 8.20 3.74 -18.44
N GLY A 79 8.50 4.93 -17.93
CA GLY A 79 9.85 5.47 -17.73
C GLY A 79 10.73 5.52 -19.00
N PRO A 80 11.97 6.00 -18.89
CA PRO A 80 13.00 5.74 -19.90
C PRO A 80 13.34 4.22 -20.00
N PRO A 81 14.04 3.78 -21.06
CA PRO A 81 14.14 2.37 -21.48
C PRO A 81 14.58 1.37 -20.39
N PRO A 82 14.20 0.08 -20.54
CA PRO A 82 13.81 -0.77 -19.43
C PRO A 82 14.85 -1.04 -18.33
N PRO A 83 14.37 -1.24 -17.09
CA PRO A 83 12.96 -1.19 -16.70
C PRO A 83 12.54 0.21 -16.20
N GLY A 84 11.40 0.72 -16.68
CA GLY A 84 10.70 1.85 -16.06
C GLY A 84 10.18 1.49 -14.66
N ASN A 85 9.23 2.24 -14.11
CA ASN A 85 8.71 2.04 -12.75
C ASN A 85 7.65 0.90 -12.65
N TRP A 86 7.83 -0.17 -13.43
CA TRP A 86 6.95 -1.35 -13.49
C TRP A 86 7.26 -2.36 -12.37
N PRO A 87 6.35 -3.33 -12.10
CA PRO A 87 6.54 -4.38 -11.09
C PRO A 87 7.89 -5.09 -11.21
N ASN A 88 8.35 -5.40 -12.42
CA ASN A 88 9.66 -6.03 -12.62
C ASN A 88 10.88 -5.25 -12.08
N ARG A 89 10.75 -3.94 -11.86
CA ARG A 89 11.75 -3.09 -11.18
C ARG A 89 11.48 -2.96 -9.68
N VAL A 90 10.21 -3.03 -9.29
CA VAL A 90 9.75 -2.83 -7.91
C VAL A 90 9.83 -4.11 -7.08
N ASP A 91 9.43 -5.25 -7.63
CA ASP A 91 9.39 -6.54 -6.94
C ASP A 91 10.78 -6.96 -6.41
N PRO A 92 11.91 -6.76 -7.14
CA PRO A 92 13.24 -7.01 -6.58
C PRO A 92 13.56 -6.15 -5.34
N VAL A 93 13.09 -4.90 -5.29
CA VAL A 93 13.23 -4.01 -4.12
C VAL A 93 12.45 -4.59 -2.94
N VAL A 94 11.20 -4.98 -3.17
CA VAL A 94 10.33 -5.59 -2.14
C VAL A 94 10.97 -6.87 -1.61
N HIS A 95 11.40 -7.79 -2.47
CA HIS A 95 12.04 -9.04 -2.07
C HIS A 95 13.35 -8.85 -1.31
N SER A 96 14.19 -7.89 -1.72
CA SER A 96 15.43 -7.56 -1.00
C SER A 96 15.13 -7.04 0.41
N VAL A 97 14.17 -6.13 0.53
CA VAL A 97 13.77 -5.55 1.83
C VAL A 97 13.14 -6.62 2.72
N LEU A 98 12.30 -7.50 2.17
CA LEU A 98 11.74 -8.64 2.90
C LEU A 98 12.82 -9.59 3.43
N THR A 99 13.84 -9.86 2.61
CA THR A 99 14.98 -10.71 3.00
C THR A 99 15.74 -10.10 4.17
N ASP A 100 16.10 -8.81 4.08
CA ASP A 100 16.79 -8.10 5.16
C ASP A 100 15.91 -7.91 6.39
N THR A 101 14.59 -7.78 6.23
CA THR A 101 13.65 -7.68 7.35
C THR A 101 13.57 -9.00 8.13
N ARG A 102 13.57 -10.14 7.45
CA ARG A 102 13.61 -11.46 8.09
C ARG A 102 14.98 -11.78 8.69
N GLY A 103 16.05 -11.47 7.98
CA GLY A 103 17.41 -11.79 8.38
C GLY A 103 18.03 -10.74 9.30
N GLY A 104 18.31 -9.56 8.73
CA GLY A 104 19.00 -8.45 9.42
C GLY A 104 18.22 -7.86 10.59
N PHE A 105 16.90 -7.67 10.44
CA PHE A 105 16.03 -7.19 11.52
C PHE A 105 15.35 -8.30 12.32
N GLN A 106 15.59 -9.58 11.96
CA GLN A 106 15.09 -10.76 12.68
C GLN A 106 13.56 -10.77 12.91
N CYS A 107 12.79 -10.15 12.01
CA CYS A 107 11.34 -10.10 12.12
C CYS A 107 10.74 -11.49 11.79
N GLN A 108 10.08 -12.09 12.79
CA GLN A 108 9.47 -13.42 12.66
C GLN A 108 8.15 -13.41 11.87
N ARG A 109 7.43 -12.29 11.95
CA ARG A 109 6.16 -12.08 11.26
C ARG A 109 6.21 -10.72 10.56
N ILE A 110 5.78 -10.70 9.31
CA ILE A 110 5.82 -9.51 8.47
C ILE A 110 4.45 -9.32 7.84
N GLY A 111 3.87 -8.15 8.09
CA GLY A 111 2.65 -7.69 7.44
C GLY A 111 3.03 -6.76 6.31
N LEU A 112 2.39 -6.93 5.17
CA LEU A 112 2.58 -6.08 4.01
C LEU A 112 1.33 -5.25 3.77
N VAL A 113 1.50 -3.95 3.54
CA VAL A 113 0.44 -2.99 3.25
C VAL A 113 0.72 -2.32 1.90
N GLY A 114 -0.28 -2.32 1.02
CA GLY A 114 -0.19 -1.77 -0.33
C GLY A 114 -1.24 -0.69 -0.59
N TYR A 115 -0.85 0.36 -1.32
CA TYR A 115 -1.76 1.41 -1.80
C TYR A 115 -1.64 1.56 -3.31
N CYS A 116 -2.76 1.61 -4.03
CA CYS A 116 -2.80 1.75 -5.49
C CYS A 116 -1.93 0.70 -6.21
N PHE A 117 -0.74 1.10 -6.66
CA PHE A 117 0.23 0.28 -7.38
C PHE A 117 0.93 -0.75 -6.49
N GLY A 118 1.18 -0.44 -5.21
CA GLY A 118 1.95 -1.31 -4.30
C GLY A 118 1.19 -2.52 -3.76
N ALA A 119 0.15 -3.00 -4.46
CA ALA A 119 -0.83 -3.95 -3.94
C ALA A 119 -0.49 -5.44 -4.17
N SER A 120 0.49 -5.77 -5.03
CA SER A 120 0.68 -7.11 -5.61
C SER A 120 1.08 -8.22 -4.63
N GLU A 121 1.74 -7.93 -3.50
CA GLU A 121 2.19 -8.95 -2.54
C GLU A 121 1.71 -8.75 -1.09
N THR A 122 0.63 -7.99 -0.89
CA THR A 122 0.32 -7.45 0.45
C THR A 122 -0.79 -8.20 1.19
N GLY A 123 -0.73 -8.24 2.53
CA GLY A 123 -1.77 -8.81 3.37
C GLY A 123 -2.96 -7.87 3.56
N TYR A 124 -2.76 -6.58 3.30
CA TYR A 124 -3.81 -5.56 3.23
C TYR A 124 -3.55 -4.60 2.05
N VAL A 125 -4.55 -4.41 1.20
CA VAL A 125 -4.52 -3.48 0.05
C VAL A 125 -5.59 -2.40 0.19
N ALA A 126 -5.20 -1.16 -0.06
CA ALA A 126 -6.09 -0.02 -0.16
C ALA A 126 -6.12 0.52 -1.59
N HIS A 127 -7.34 0.68 -2.10
CA HIS A 127 -7.67 1.13 -3.46
C HIS A 127 -6.74 0.54 -4.54
N PRO A 128 -6.62 -0.79 -4.64
CA PRO A 128 -5.68 -1.42 -5.56
C PRO A 128 -5.97 -1.07 -7.03
N SER A 129 -4.91 -0.83 -7.80
CA SER A 129 -4.95 -0.72 -9.27
C SER A 129 -4.25 -1.92 -9.90
N PHE A 130 -4.69 -2.31 -11.10
CA PHE A 130 -4.01 -3.32 -11.93
C PHE A 130 -3.84 -4.72 -11.32
N VAL A 131 -4.46 -5.02 -10.18
CA VAL A 131 -4.45 -6.38 -9.61
C VAL A 131 -5.15 -7.34 -10.55
N GLU A 132 -4.41 -8.34 -11.02
CA GLU A 132 -4.87 -9.39 -11.94
C GLU A 132 -5.68 -10.47 -11.21
N ALA A 133 -6.58 -11.12 -11.94
CA ALA A 133 -7.35 -12.23 -11.41
C ALA A 133 -6.45 -13.41 -10.98
N ALA A 134 -5.32 -13.62 -11.67
CA ALA A 134 -4.36 -14.66 -11.33
C ALA A 134 -3.70 -14.40 -9.96
N GLU A 135 -3.34 -13.15 -9.66
CA GLU A 135 -2.77 -12.77 -8.36
C GLU A 135 -3.76 -13.01 -7.21
N LEU A 136 -5.05 -12.70 -7.42
CA LEU A 136 -6.10 -12.96 -6.42
C LEU A 136 -6.39 -14.45 -6.22
N ASN A 137 -6.29 -15.26 -7.28
CA ASN A 137 -6.47 -16.72 -7.17
C ASN A 137 -5.30 -17.39 -6.43
N ASP A 138 -4.10 -16.83 -6.53
CA ASP A 138 -2.88 -17.45 -6.01
C ASP A 138 -2.44 -16.93 -4.63
N ILE A 139 -3.31 -16.20 -3.91
CA ILE A 139 -2.98 -15.67 -2.59
C ILE A 139 -2.56 -16.79 -1.62
N LYS A 140 -1.46 -16.56 -0.91
CA LYS A 140 -0.85 -17.55 0.00
C LYS A 140 -1.28 -17.41 1.46
N GLY A 141 -2.02 -16.36 1.78
CA GLY A 141 -2.46 -16.05 3.13
C GLY A 141 -3.67 -15.13 3.15
N PRO A 142 -4.10 -14.71 4.35
CA PRO A 142 -5.25 -13.84 4.52
C PRO A 142 -5.06 -12.50 3.80
N LEU A 143 -6.06 -12.08 3.02
CA LEU A 143 -6.04 -10.81 2.28
C LEU A 143 -7.20 -9.90 2.69
N SER A 144 -6.91 -8.63 2.99
CA SER A 144 -7.96 -7.63 3.16
C SER A 144 -7.87 -6.48 2.17
N ILE A 145 -9.01 -6.11 1.59
CA ILE A 145 -9.15 -5.12 0.53
C ILE A 145 -10.07 -4.00 1.01
N THR A 146 -9.67 -2.76 0.77
CA THR A 146 -10.53 -1.58 0.87
C THR A 146 -10.58 -0.89 -0.49
N ALA A 147 -11.75 -0.71 -1.10
CA ALA A 147 -11.87 -0.17 -2.46
C ALA A 147 -13.05 0.82 -2.63
N ALA A 148 -12.98 1.66 -3.66
CA ALA A 148 -14.06 2.59 -4.01
C ALA A 148 -15.17 1.94 -4.86
N ASP A 149 -14.83 0.87 -5.59
CA ASP A 149 -15.76 0.07 -6.41
C ASP A 149 -15.07 -1.24 -6.81
N ARG A 150 -15.74 -2.41 -6.69
CA ARG A 150 -15.25 -3.74 -7.15
C ARG A 150 -16.23 -4.88 -6.83
N HIS A 151 -16.68 -5.63 -7.85
CA HIS A 151 -17.44 -6.87 -7.65
C HIS A 151 -16.63 -8.16 -7.94
N GLU A 152 -15.72 -8.11 -8.92
CA GLU A 152 -15.02 -9.31 -9.43
C GLU A 152 -14.07 -9.97 -8.42
N SER A 153 -13.47 -9.19 -7.52
CA SER A 153 -12.54 -9.74 -6.51
C SER A 153 -13.22 -10.65 -5.49
N GLU A 154 -14.49 -10.40 -5.18
CA GLU A 154 -15.25 -11.23 -4.24
C GLU A 154 -15.42 -12.65 -4.80
N GLU A 155 -15.83 -12.77 -6.06
CA GLU A 155 -16.05 -14.06 -6.71
C GLU A 155 -14.77 -14.90 -6.83
N ILE A 156 -13.64 -14.24 -7.07
CA ILE A 156 -12.33 -14.91 -7.15
C ILE A 156 -11.88 -15.36 -5.76
N LEU A 157 -11.91 -14.45 -4.78
CA LEU A 157 -11.44 -14.74 -3.43
C LEU A 157 -12.32 -15.79 -2.72
N ALA A 158 -13.62 -15.82 -3.02
CA ALA A 158 -14.54 -16.85 -2.54
C ALA A 158 -14.17 -18.28 -2.98
N ARG A 159 -13.37 -18.43 -4.05
CA ARG A 159 -12.89 -19.73 -4.53
C ARG A 159 -11.56 -20.16 -3.90
N THR A 160 -10.92 -19.26 -3.16
CA THR A 160 -9.68 -19.57 -2.44
C THR A 160 -10.00 -20.22 -1.10
N SER A 161 -9.01 -20.88 -0.49
CA SER A 161 -9.11 -21.39 0.89
C SER A 161 -8.68 -20.36 1.94
N GLN A 162 -8.36 -19.13 1.53
CA GLN A 162 -7.79 -18.12 2.41
C GLN A 162 -8.89 -17.23 3.02
N PRO A 163 -8.75 -16.81 4.29
CA PRO A 163 -9.61 -15.78 4.85
C PRO A 163 -9.46 -14.47 4.07
N TYR A 164 -10.58 -13.84 3.73
CA TYR A 164 -10.53 -12.53 3.10
C TYR A 164 -11.58 -11.58 3.69
N LYS A 165 -11.32 -10.28 3.55
CA LYS A 165 -12.29 -9.22 3.89
C LYS A 165 -12.22 -8.10 2.88
N ILE A 166 -13.35 -7.77 2.27
CA ILE A 166 -13.47 -6.65 1.32
C ILE A 166 -14.44 -5.63 1.93
N ASN A 167 -14.02 -4.37 1.97
CA ASN A 167 -14.92 -3.24 2.21
C ASN A 167 -14.95 -2.35 0.96
N ILE A 168 -16.15 -2.03 0.50
CA ILE A 168 -16.39 -1.18 -0.67
C ILE A 168 -17.05 0.11 -0.18
N PHE A 169 -16.49 1.26 -0.57
CA PHE A 169 -17.00 2.58 -0.24
C PHE A 169 -17.49 3.26 -1.51
N SER A 170 -18.80 3.36 -1.69
CA SER A 170 -19.35 4.09 -2.83
C SER A 170 -19.10 5.60 -2.71
N GLY A 171 -19.00 6.31 -3.83
CA GLY A 171 -18.92 7.78 -3.82
C GLY A 171 -17.61 8.36 -3.27
N VAL A 172 -16.53 7.57 -3.24
CA VAL A 172 -15.17 8.04 -2.94
C VAL A 172 -14.27 7.90 -4.15
N GLU A 173 -13.26 8.77 -4.25
CA GLU A 173 -12.28 8.73 -5.32
C GLU A 173 -11.32 7.55 -5.15
N HIS A 174 -10.61 7.17 -6.22
CA HIS A 174 -9.65 6.06 -6.18
C HIS A 174 -8.65 6.21 -5.03
N GLY A 175 -8.00 7.38 -4.89
CA GLY A 175 -6.97 7.60 -3.86
C GLY A 175 -7.49 7.84 -2.43
N PHE A 176 -8.75 7.52 -2.09
CA PHE A 176 -9.37 7.98 -0.84
C PHE A 176 -8.63 7.59 0.44
N ALA A 177 -8.02 6.39 0.50
CA ALA A 177 -7.35 5.94 1.73
C ALA A 177 -6.10 6.77 2.07
N VAL A 178 -5.49 7.43 1.08
CA VAL A 178 -4.32 8.30 1.29
C VAL A 178 -4.71 9.77 1.18
N ARG A 179 -5.47 10.14 0.16
CA ARG A 179 -5.66 11.52 -0.30
C ARG A 179 -7.08 12.05 -0.19
N ALA A 180 -7.96 11.39 0.55
CA ALA A 180 -9.30 11.92 0.78
C ALA A 180 -9.26 13.37 1.30
N ASP A 181 -10.11 14.21 0.72
CA ASP A 181 -10.46 15.50 1.29
C ASP A 181 -11.16 15.29 2.63
N ILE A 182 -10.44 15.56 3.72
CA ILE A 182 -10.91 15.32 5.09
C ILE A 182 -12.02 16.29 5.53
N TYR A 183 -12.29 17.35 4.75
CA TYR A 183 -13.41 18.25 5.00
C TYR A 183 -14.72 17.72 4.42
N LYS A 184 -14.66 16.77 3.47
CA LYS A 184 -15.83 16.00 3.03
C LYS A 184 -16.07 14.84 4.00
N SER A 185 -17.16 14.90 4.75
CA SER A 185 -17.48 13.93 5.82
C SER A 185 -17.43 12.47 5.35
N HIS A 186 -17.97 12.18 4.17
CA HIS A 186 -17.99 10.84 3.60
C HIS A 186 -16.59 10.32 3.21
N ALA A 187 -15.78 11.18 2.57
CA ALA A 187 -14.42 10.81 2.19
C ALA A 187 -13.52 10.62 3.42
N ARG A 188 -13.68 11.47 4.45
CA ARG A 188 -13.02 11.30 5.75
C ARG A 188 -13.40 9.98 6.41
N PHE A 189 -14.69 9.68 6.49
CA PHE A 189 -15.18 8.43 7.07
C PHE A 189 -14.58 7.21 6.36
N ALA A 190 -14.59 7.19 5.03
CA ALA A 190 -14.02 6.09 4.26
C ALA A 190 -12.50 5.92 4.50
N LYS A 191 -11.74 7.02 4.55
CA LYS A 191 -10.30 7.02 4.88
C LYS A 191 -10.04 6.45 6.28
N GLU A 192 -10.80 6.89 7.28
CA GLU A 192 -10.68 6.40 8.66
C GLU A 192 -11.06 4.92 8.77
N CYS A 193 -12.12 4.48 8.08
CA CYS A 193 -12.49 3.06 8.05
C CYS A 193 -11.45 2.19 7.35
N ALA A 194 -10.83 2.66 6.26
CA ALA A 194 -9.73 1.96 5.60
C ALA A 194 -8.56 1.74 6.57
N PHE A 195 -8.15 2.79 7.29
CA PHE A 195 -7.11 2.70 8.31
C PHE A 195 -7.48 1.72 9.43
N CYS A 196 -8.68 1.86 10.01
CA CYS A 196 -9.16 0.96 11.07
C CYS A 196 -9.23 -0.49 10.61
N GLN A 197 -9.60 -0.74 9.35
CA GLN A 197 -9.61 -2.08 8.76
C GLN A 197 -8.20 -2.66 8.67
N ALA A 198 -7.21 -1.90 8.19
CA ALA A 198 -5.81 -2.33 8.14
C ALA A 198 -5.30 -2.72 9.53
N VAL A 199 -5.53 -1.86 10.53
CA VAL A 199 -5.12 -2.08 11.92
C VAL A 199 -5.78 -3.33 12.50
N ALA A 200 -7.10 -3.48 12.34
CA ALA A 200 -7.83 -4.65 12.81
C ALA A 200 -7.35 -5.94 12.12
N TRP A 201 -7.05 -5.86 10.82
CA TRP A 201 -6.56 -7.00 10.04
C TRP A 201 -5.19 -7.45 10.53
N PHE A 202 -4.25 -6.53 10.69
CA PHE A 202 -2.93 -6.89 11.20
C PHE A 202 -2.98 -7.37 12.65
N ASN A 203 -3.80 -6.79 13.53
CA ASN A 203 -3.94 -7.32 14.89
C ASN A 203 -4.46 -8.77 14.93
N GLN A 204 -5.17 -9.22 13.89
CA GLN A 204 -5.71 -10.58 13.81
C GLN A 204 -4.71 -11.57 13.19
N TYR A 205 -3.97 -11.14 12.17
CA TYR A 205 -3.19 -12.04 11.31
C TYR A 205 -1.67 -11.85 11.38
N LEU A 206 -1.18 -10.81 12.06
CA LEU A 206 0.24 -10.54 12.31
C LEU A 206 0.58 -10.76 13.78
#